data_AF-A0A4Y1Q791-F1
#
_entry.id   AF-A0A4Y1Q791-F1
#
_cell.length_a   1.000
_cell.length_b   1.000
_cell.length_c   1.000
_cell.angle_alpha   90.00
_cell.angle_beta   90.00
_cell.angle_gamma   90.00
#
_symmetry.space_group_name_H-M   'P 1'
#
loop_
_entity.id
_entity.type
_entity.pdbx_description
1 polymer ?
#
loop_
_entity_poly.entity_id
_entity_poly.type
_entity_poly.pdbx_seq_one_letter_code
_entity_poly.pdbx_strand_id
1 'polypeptide(L)' 'FGDYFKKEAIEFSWELLTKVYGLPQDRLYVTYYAGDLQNGIPTDDEAKQHWLNQGISPDHVIASKGNFW' A
#
# COMPACT_ATOMS: atom_id res chain seq x y z
N PHE A 1 -10.94 10.70 -14.96
CA PHE A 1 -10.89 10.50 -13.50
C PHE A 1 -11.86 9.37 -13.18
N GLY A 2 -11.42 8.36 -12.42
CA GLY A 2 -12.21 7.16 -12.14
C GLY A 2 -11.86 5.92 -13.00
N ASP A 3 -10.80 5.99 -13.79
CA ASP A 3 -10.39 4.90 -14.70
C ASP A 3 -9.62 3.78 -13.98
N TYR A 4 -9.02 4.08 -12.83
CA TYR A 4 -8.33 3.14 -11.96
C TYR A 4 -8.43 3.56 -10.49
N PHE A 5 -8.08 2.65 -9.57
CA PHE A 5 -8.08 2.95 -8.14
C PHE A 5 -6.86 2.33 -7.46
N LYS A 6 -7.03 1.69 -6.30
CA LYS A 6 -5.92 1.21 -5.48
C LYS A 6 -5.05 0.18 -6.18
N LYS A 7 -5.66 -0.81 -6.85
CA LYS A 7 -4.92 -1.92 -7.46
C LYS A 7 -3.89 -1.42 -8.47
N GLU A 8 -4.34 -0.72 -9.51
CA GLU A 8 -3.46 -0.26 -10.58
C GLU A 8 -2.52 0.84 -10.06
N ALA A 9 -2.97 1.72 -9.16
CA ALA A 9 -2.09 2.75 -8.58
C ALA A 9 -0.91 2.13 -7.81
N ILE A 10 -1.16 1.06 -7.04
CA ILE A 10 -0.12 0.31 -6.31
C ILE A 10 0.80 -0.42 -7.30
N GLU A 11 0.25 -1.10 -8.31
CA GLU A 11 1.03 -1.78 -9.35
C GLU A 11 1.98 -0.82 -10.07
N PHE A 12 1.48 0.33 -10.52
CA PHE A 12 2.28 1.35 -11.21
C PHE A 12 3.36 1.95 -10.30
N SER A 13 3.02 2.24 -9.05
CA SER A 13 3.98 2.78 -8.08
C SER A 13 5.11 1.78 -7.80
N TRP A 14 4.77 0.50 -7.62
CA TRP A 14 5.74 -0.55 -7.37
C TRP A 14 6.65 -0.79 -8.58
N GLU A 15 6.08 -0.86 -9.79
CA GLU A 15 6.84 -0.99 -11.03
C GLU A 15 7.83 0.17 -11.21
N LEU A 16 7.37 1.41 -11.04
CA LEU A 16 8.23 2.58 -11.18
C LEU A 16 9.43 2.54 -10.22
N LEU A 17 9.18 2.29 -8.94
CA LEU A 17 10.23 2.30 -7.92
C LEU A 17 11.21 1.14 -8.09
N THR A 18 10.71 -0.06 -8.36
CA THR A 18 11.54 -1.28 -8.28
C THR A 18 12.09 -1.72 -9.63
N LYS A 19 11.36 -1.52 -10.73
CA LYS A 19 11.81 -1.93 -12.07
C LYS A 19 12.45 -0.79 -12.84
N VAL A 20 11.82 0.39 -12.86
CA VAL A 20 12.31 1.53 -13.66
C VAL A 20 13.47 2.22 -12.95
N TYR A 21 13.30 2.56 -11.67
CA TYR A 21 14.38 3.17 -10.87
C TYR A 21 15.32 2.16 -10.21
N GLY A 22 14.96 0.88 -10.20
CA GLY A 22 15.84 -0.17 -9.67
C GLY A 22 16.09 -0.06 -8.17
N LEU A 23 15.18 0.53 -7.40
CA LEU A 23 15.35 0.64 -5.96
C LEU A 23 15.28 -0.76 -5.31
N PRO A 24 16.21 -1.09 -4.39
CA PRO A 24 16.16 -2.35 -3.67
C PRO A 24 14.86 -2.49 -2.88
N GLN A 25 14.11 -3.57 -3.12
CA GLN A 25 12.79 -3.80 -2.54
C GLN A 25 12.83 -3.93 -1.01
N ASP A 26 13.92 -4.48 -0.48
CA ASP A 26 14.22 -4.62 0.94
C ASP A 26 14.45 -3.27 1.66
N ARG A 27 14.50 -2.16 0.92
CA ARG A 27 14.58 -0.81 1.50
C ARG A 27 13.25 -0.06 1.46
N LEU A 28 12.22 -0.64 0.85
CA LEU A 28 10.92 -0.02 0.70
C LEU A 28 9.98 -0.51 1.81
N TYR A 29 9.25 0.45 2.38
CA TYR A 29 8.18 0.23 3.35
C TYR A 29 6.95 0.98 2.87
N VAL A 30 5.79 0.40 3.15
CA VAL A 30 4.50 0.99 2.78
C VAL A 30 3.58 0.99 3.99
N THR A 31 2.72 1.99 4.05
CA THR A 31 1.69 2.10 5.07
C THR A 31 0.31 1.96 4.46
N TYR A 32 -0.61 1.34 5.20
CA TYR A 32 -2.03 1.30 4.87
C TYR A 32 -2.85 1.80 6.06
N TYR A 33 -4.08 2.24 5.81
CA TYR A 33 -4.91 2.82 6.86
C TYR A 33 -5.35 1.76 7.87
N ALA A 34 -5.00 1.99 9.13
CA ALA A 34 -5.34 1.07 10.22
C ALA A 34 -6.84 1.01 10.54
N GLY A 35 -7.64 1.94 10.01
CA GLY A 35 -9.03 2.10 10.41
C GLY A 35 -9.18 2.96 11.66
N ASP A 36 -10.41 3.39 11.88
CA ASP A 36 -10.86 4.04 13.11
C ASP A 36 -12.20 3.44 13.53
N LEU A 37 -12.13 2.36 14.29
CA LEU A 37 -13.32 1.64 14.78
C LEU A 37 -14.18 2.50 15.70
N GLN A 38 -13.62 3.52 16.37
CA GLN A 38 -14.41 4.41 17.22
C GLN A 38 -15.35 5.28 16.38
N ASN A 39 -14.92 5.63 15.16
CA ASN A 39 -15.71 6.37 14.19
C ASN A 39 -16.34 5.47 13.11
N GLY A 40 -16.31 4.15 13.29
CA GLY A 40 -16.92 3.18 12.37
C GLY A 40 -16.21 3.03 11.03
N ILE A 41 -14.96 3.47 10.91
CA ILE A 41 -14.17 3.35 9.68
C ILE A 41 -13.32 2.07 9.77
N PRO A 42 -13.51 1.08 8.89
CA PRO A 42 -12.74 -0.15 8.93
C PRO A 42 -11.29 0.08 8.50
N THR A 43 -10.44 -0.90 8.80
CA THR A 43 -9.08 -0.99 8.27
C THR A 43 -9.11 -1.11 6.74
N ASP A 44 -8.14 -0.52 6.05
CA ASP A 44 -7.98 -0.66 4.59
C ASP A 44 -7.24 -1.96 4.24
N ASP A 45 -7.91 -3.09 4.48
CA ASP A 45 -7.36 -4.42 4.16
C ASP A 45 -7.17 -4.62 2.65
N GLU A 46 -7.92 -3.92 1.81
CA GLU A 46 -7.78 -3.96 0.35
C GLU A 46 -6.40 -3.43 -0.08
N ALA A 47 -6.00 -2.25 0.39
CA ALA A 47 -4.67 -1.71 0.10
C ALA A 47 -3.54 -2.63 0.61
N LYS A 48 -3.70 -3.18 1.83
CA LYS A 48 -2.75 -4.16 2.39
C LYS A 48 -2.56 -5.35 1.45
N GLN A 49 -3.65 -5.97 0.99
CA GLN A 49 -3.56 -7.14 0.10
C GLN A 49 -2.93 -6.80 -1.25
N HIS A 50 -3.25 -5.64 -1.82
CA HIS A 50 -2.62 -5.21 -3.07
C HIS A 50 -1.10 -5.04 -2.95
N TRP A 51 -0.62 -4.48 -1.84
CA TRP A 51 0.81 -4.41 -1.57
C TRP A 51 1.44 -5.80 -1.45
N LEU A 52 0.86 -6.69 -0.65
CA LEU A 52 1.38 -8.06 -0.50
C LEU A 52 1.44 -8.80 -1.85
N ASN A 53 0.46 -8.61 -2.72
CA ASN A 53 0.43 -9.20 -4.05
C ASN A 53 1.56 -8.70 -4.97
N GLN A 54 2.19 -7.55 -4.69
CA GLN A 54 3.38 -7.07 -5.40
C GLN A 54 4.67 -7.78 -4.97
N GLY A 55 4.63 -8.61 -3.93
CA GLY A 55 5.78 -9.35 -3.42
C GLY A 55 6.63 -8.59 -2.40
N ILE A 56 6.16 -7.45 -1.89
CA ILE A 56 6.78 -6.80 -0.74
C ILE A 56 6.66 -7.68 0.50
N SER A 57 7.70 -7.68 1.34
CA SER A 57 7.72 -8.48 2.56
C SER A 57 6.62 -8.07 3.54
N PRO A 58 5.90 -9.00 4.20
CA PRO A 58 4.79 -8.68 5.10
C PRO A 58 5.17 -7.79 6.29
N ASP A 59 6.41 -7.87 6.77
CA ASP A 59 6.94 -7.03 7.84
C ASP A 59 7.22 -5.58 7.39
N HIS A 60 7.19 -5.31 6.08
CA HIS A 60 7.33 -3.97 5.49
C HIS A 60 5.99 -3.31 5.15
N VAL A 61 4.86 -3.98 5.45
CA VAL A 61 3.50 -3.49 5.22
C VAL A 61 2.86 -3.10 6.57
N ILE A 62 2.88 -1.81 6.89
CA ILE A 62 2.63 -1.30 8.24
C ILE A 62 1.25 -0.63 8.33
N ALA A 63 0.42 -1.06 9.28
CA ALA A 63 -0.83 -0.36 9.59
C ALA A 63 -0.55 0.98 10.29
N SER A 64 -1.15 2.07 9.81
CA SER A 64 -0.99 3.40 10.42
C SER A 64 -2.31 4.15 10.55
N LYS A 65 -2.55 4.75 11.72
CA LYS A 65 -3.72 5.62 11.98
C LYS A 65 -3.60 6.98 11.27
N GLY A 66 -2.39 7.44 10.97
CA GLY A 66 -2.16 8.72 10.28
C GLY A 66 -2.32 8.65 8.76
N ASN A 67 -2.84 7.53 8.24
CA ASN A 67 -2.86 7.23 6.80
C ASN A 67 -4.24 7.51 6.18
N PHE A 68 -4.92 8.54 6.67
CA PHE A 68 -6.17 9.08 6.13
C PHE A 68 -5.89 10.54 5.73
N TRP A 69 -6.00 10.84 4.43
CA TRP A 69 -5.69 12.15 3.84
C TRP A 69 -6.96 12.87 3.42
#